data_AF-A0A7W0XMT1-F1
#
_entry.id   AF-A0A7W0XMT1-F1
#
_cell.length_a   1.000
_cell.length_b   1.000
_cell.length_c   1.000
_cell.angle_alpha   90.00
_cell.angle_beta   90.00
_cell.angle_gamma   90.00
#
_symmetry.space_group_name_H-M   'P 1'
#
loop_
_entity.id
_entity.type
_entity.pdbx_description
1 polymer ?
#
loop_
_entity_poly.entity_id
_entity_poly.type
_entity_poly.pdbx_seq_one_letter_code
_entity_poly.pdbx_strand_id
1 'polypeptide(L)' 'MTAPGSNLKINGERLWDCIQELAEIGPGLRGGNNRQTLTDEDGEGR' A
#
# COMPACT_ATOMS: atom_id res chain seq x y z
N MET A 1 -10.53 20.20 -26.87
CA MET A 1 -9.63 19.03 -26.71
C MET A 1 -9.87 18.46 -25.32
N THR A 2 -10.03 17.15 -25.17
CA THR A 2 -10.03 16.50 -23.85
C THR A 2 -8.64 16.62 -23.24
N ALA A 3 -8.57 16.90 -21.94
CA ALA A 3 -7.29 16.99 -21.23
C ALA A 3 -6.58 15.62 -21.25
N PRO A 4 -5.24 15.59 -21.38
CA PRO A 4 -4.48 14.35 -21.24
C PRO A 4 -4.89 13.62 -19.96
N GLY A 5 -5.22 12.33 -20.08
CA GLY A 5 -5.52 11.49 -18.92
C GLY A 5 -6.96 11.51 -18.41
N SER A 6 -7.89 12.21 -19.07
CA SER A 6 -9.28 12.37 -18.60
C SER A 6 -10.08 11.07 -18.38
N ASN A 7 -9.58 9.92 -18.85
CA ASN A 7 -10.19 8.61 -18.60
C ASN A 7 -9.16 7.47 -18.47
N LEU A 8 -7.95 7.75 -17.98
CA LEU A 8 -7.02 6.68 -17.64
C LEU A 8 -7.59 5.87 -16.47
N LYS A 9 -7.54 4.54 -16.59
CA LYS A 9 -7.96 3.61 -15.54
C LYS A 9 -6.73 2.96 -14.94
N ILE A 10 -6.74 2.79 -13.62
CA ILE A 10 -5.76 1.97 -12.91
C ILE A 10 -6.23 0.52 -12.87
N ASN A 11 -5.30 -0.40 -12.65
CA ASN A 11 -5.65 -1.77 -12.27
C ASN A 11 -5.93 -1.82 -10.77
N GLY A 12 -7.21 -1.97 -10.40
CA GLY A 12 -7.66 -1.99 -9.00
C GLY A 12 -7.27 -3.27 -8.25
N GLU A 13 -7.24 -4.41 -8.93
CA GLU A 13 -6.81 -5.69 -8.36
C GLU A 13 -5.34 -5.61 -7.96
N ARG A 14 -4.48 -5.16 -8.86
CA ARG A 14 -3.06 -4.94 -8.56
C ARG A 14 -2.85 -3.97 -7.40
N LEU A 15 -3.64 -2.89 -7.33
CA LEU A 15 -3.55 -1.95 -6.22
C LEU A 15 -3.88 -2.64 -4.89
N TRP A 16 -4.95 -3.43 -4.88
CA TRP A 16 -5.39 -4.13 -3.69
C TRP A 16 -4.34 -5.17 -3.25
N ASP A 17 -3.81 -5.96 -4.18
CA ASP A 17 -2.78 -6.95 -3.88
C ASP A 17 -1.53 -6.30 -3.28
N CYS A 18 -1.05 -5.18 -3.86
CA CYS A 18 0.09 -4.45 -3.29
C CYS A 18 -0.18 -3.89 -1.88
N ILE A 19 -1.41 -3.45 -1.59
CA ILE A 19 -1.78 -2.99 -0.24
C ILE A 19 -1.75 -4.16 0.74
N GLN A 20 -2.28 -5.32 0.33
CA GLN A 20 -2.31 -6.52 1.15
C GLN A 20 -0.90 -7.02 1.45
N GLU A 21 -0.02 -7.07 0.44
CA GLU A 21 1.39 -7.44 0.61
C GLU A 21 2.11 -6.52 1.62
N LEU A 22 1.89 -5.20 1.56
CA LEU A 22 2.46 -4.26 2.53
C LEU A 22 1.83 -4.36 3.94
N ALA A 23 0.57 -4.79 4.04
CA ALA A 23 -0.14 -4.93 5.30
C ALA A 23 0.40 -6.09 6.16
N GLU A 24 1.02 -7.09 5.54
CA GLU A 24 1.71 -8.19 6.22
C GLU A 24 2.96 -7.73 6.98
N ILE A 25 3.52 -6.57 6.64
CA ILE A 25 4.69 -5.99 7.30
C ILE A 25 4.24 -5.18 8.53
N GLY A 26 4.72 -5.57 9.71
CA GLY A 26 4.36 -4.94 10.98
C GLY A 26 2.87 -5.06 11.33
N PRO A 27 2.29 -6.29 11.40
CA PRO A 27 0.89 -6.45 11.73
C PRO A 27 0.63 -6.07 13.19
N GLY A 28 -0.38 -5.24 13.41
CA GLY A 28 -0.85 -4.87 14.73
C GLY A 28 -1.73 -5.96 15.36
N LEU A 29 -1.77 -6.01 16.69
CA LEU A 29 -2.44 -7.06 17.48
C LEU A 29 -3.94 -7.28 17.14
N ARG A 30 -4.60 -6.31 16.52
CA ARG A 30 -6.04 -6.34 16.20
C ARG A 30 -6.32 -6.27 14.69
N GLY A 31 -5.38 -6.71 13.86
CA GLY A 31 -5.48 -6.59 12.40
C GLY A 31 -5.25 -5.15 11.90
N GLY A 32 -4.52 -4.35 12.68
CA GLY A 32 -4.05 -3.04 12.26
C GLY A 32 -2.65 -3.11 11.66
N ASN A 33 -2.02 -1.96 11.42
CA ASN A 33 -0.62 -1.86 11.04
C ASN A 33 0.15 -1.13 12.16
N ASN A 34 1.27 -1.67 12.60
CA ASN A 34 2.17 -1.11 13.62
C ASN A 34 3.58 -0.87 13.04
N ARG A 35 3.67 -0.31 11.83
CA ARG A 35 4.93 0.13 11.24
C ARG A 35 5.28 1.52 11.77
N GLN A 36 6.03 1.57 12.85
CA GLN A 36 6.49 2.84 13.44
C GLN A 36 7.74 3.34 12.71
N THR A 37 7.86 4.64 12.55
CA THR A 37 9.00 5.24 11.82
C THR A 37 10.34 4.82 12.43
N LEU A 38 11.30 4.44 11.58
CA LEU A 38 12.65 3.97 11.95
C LEU A 38 12.72 2.61 12.66
N THR A 39 11.64 1.81 12.67
CA THR A 39 11.74 0.38 13.04
C THR A 39 12.14 -0.47 11.83
N ASP A 40 12.50 -1.73 12.07
CA ASP A 40 12.84 -2.67 11.00
C ASP A 40 11.67 -2.85 10.02
N GLU A 41 10.43 -2.89 10.53
CA GLU A 41 9.21 -3.01 9.72
C GLU A 41 8.92 -1.75 8.87
N ASP A 42 9.34 -0.56 9.32
CA ASP A 42 9.30 0.63 8.47
C ASP A 42 10.29 0.52 7.31
N GLY A 43 11.48 -0.03 7.58
CA GLY A 43 12.51 -0.30 6.57
C GLY A 43 12.12 -1.35 5.53
N GLU A 44 11.41 -2.41 5.93
CA GLU A 44 11.05 -3.53 5.05
C GLU A 44 10.00 -3.15 3.99
N GLY A 45 9.10 -2.21 4.30
CA GLY A 45 8.07 -1.76 3.36
C GLY A 45 8.42 -0.47 2.59
N ARG A 46 9.71 -0.19 2.37
CA ARG A 46 10.21 0.94 1.55
C ARG A 46 10.73 0.49 0.19
#